data_AF-A0A7S3SU16-F1
#
_entry.id   AF-A0A7S3SU16-F1
#
_cell.length_a   1.000
_cell.length_b   1.000
_cell.length_c   1.000
_cell.angle_alpha   90.00
_cell.angle_beta   90.00
_cell.angle_gamma   90.00
#
_symmetry.space_group_name_H-M   'P 1'
#
loop_
_entity.id
_entity.type
_entity.pdbx_description
1 polymer ?
#
loop_
_entity_poly.entity_id
_entity_poly.type
_entity_poly.pdbx_seq_one_letter_code
_entity_poly.pdbx_strand_id
1 'polypeptide(L)'
;GPCRPGALTLKMPVPPPPPPPPPPPPPPPPPLDSDPFSQLAELVEELQLPLANLCEGSWAATSAQVNEVVEAKIEAAFEKIAERIRQQLQRPRENEIPRLLGRGMHAVFENVWPDLREMLLEYAMSGVERGLTRVRKDLPLKPPPSQPPSRLARVRNRLLYTLYPYDRSFLSQCCQWQYWLLFGIQCVAYFGISSLFFLAVGCLIERRDEFQLAQHVLYMKGFMFLSTGFLGLVFYGGSDMYCAAAASPETLLACLHDVSPGRRASYAAECVLYSLQVAAVWWAMLQLRLAAQRQAAPDYAPLGDDGEEEGEKAGGRSSAPRSPLPSSVPSPVPPRAFGRRRGQSIKGRRGGWLARLIAYEVCCFGLCAALFAAAAVHHGFRVAAGGGPRPEDWTMIWTTLTWCKTLYGLLAARNPSPPSRLPAAFGTRQHSRGVSSLLGAH
;
A
#
# COMPACT_ATOMS: atom_id res chain seq x y z
N GLY A 1 -97.95 18.63 -30.19
CA GLY A 1 -97.92 18.19 -31.61
C GLY A 1 -96.64 17.40 -31.85
N PRO A 2 -96.69 16.28 -32.60
CA PRO A 2 -95.78 15.14 -32.47
C PRO A 2 -94.44 15.27 -33.22
N CYS A 3 -93.55 14.33 -32.88
CA CYS A 3 -92.20 14.07 -33.38
C CYS A 3 -92.09 13.83 -34.90
N ARG A 4 -90.92 14.16 -35.46
CA ARG A 4 -90.29 13.42 -36.57
C ARG A 4 -88.80 13.22 -36.27
N PRO A 5 -88.27 11.99 -36.35
CA PRO A 5 -86.86 11.71 -36.14
C PRO A 5 -86.07 11.84 -37.45
N GLY A 6 -85.01 12.65 -37.44
CA GLY A 6 -83.97 12.68 -38.47
C GLY A 6 -82.83 11.76 -38.08
N ALA A 7 -82.58 10.73 -38.88
CA ALA A 7 -81.50 9.78 -38.69
C ALA A 7 -80.13 10.45 -38.89
N LEU A 8 -79.36 10.58 -37.80
CA LEU A 8 -77.96 10.99 -37.84
C LEU A 8 -77.08 9.73 -37.98
N THR A 9 -76.52 9.53 -39.16
CA THR A 9 -75.49 8.53 -39.43
C THR A 9 -74.15 9.01 -38.85
N LEU A 10 -73.80 8.45 -37.69
CA LEU A 10 -72.51 8.63 -37.01
C LEU A 10 -71.40 7.95 -37.83
N LYS A 11 -70.62 8.75 -38.56
CA LYS A 11 -69.43 8.31 -39.29
C LYS A 11 -68.30 8.12 -38.28
N MET A 12 -68.01 6.88 -37.89
CA MET A 12 -66.93 6.59 -36.96
C MET A 12 -65.56 6.93 -37.57
N PRO A 13 -64.67 7.62 -36.85
CA PRO A 13 -63.31 7.91 -37.30
C PRO A 13 -62.47 6.63 -37.33
N VAL A 14 -61.74 6.46 -38.44
CA VAL A 14 -60.79 5.36 -38.66
C VAL A 14 -59.63 5.49 -37.65
N PRO A 15 -59.26 4.42 -36.92
CA PRO A 15 -58.19 4.47 -35.95
C PRO A 15 -56.83 4.70 -36.62
N PRO A 16 -55.91 5.46 -35.97
CA PRO A 16 -54.59 5.73 -36.51
C PRO A 16 -53.74 4.45 -36.57
N PRO A 17 -52.82 4.35 -37.55
CA PRO A 17 -51.94 3.19 -37.69
C PRO A 17 -51.00 3.03 -36.49
N PRO A 18 -50.61 1.80 -36.14
CA PRO A 18 -49.74 1.52 -35.01
C PRO A 18 -48.33 2.10 -35.22
N PRO A 19 -47.65 2.52 -34.13
CA PRO A 19 -46.30 3.05 -34.21
C PRO A 19 -45.29 1.98 -34.66
N PRO A 20 -44.21 2.38 -35.35
CA PRO A 20 -43.17 1.47 -35.78
C PRO A 20 -42.46 0.83 -34.57
N PRO A 21 -41.99 -0.43 -34.69
CA PRO A 21 -41.28 -1.11 -33.62
C PRO A 21 -39.97 -0.39 -33.28
N PRO A 22 -39.55 -0.39 -31.99
CA PRO A 22 -38.31 0.23 -31.56
C PRO A 22 -37.09 -0.47 -32.21
N PRO A 23 -36.00 0.26 -32.48
CA PRO A 23 -34.77 -0.32 -32.99
C PRO A 23 -34.19 -1.33 -32.00
N PRO A 24 -33.50 -2.38 -32.48
CA PRO A 24 -32.87 -3.37 -31.62
C PRO A 24 -31.81 -2.70 -30.71
N PRO A 25 -31.66 -3.17 -29.46
CA PRO A 25 -30.65 -2.64 -28.56
C PRO A 25 -29.23 -2.91 -29.11
N PRO A 26 -28.26 -2.00 -28.87
CA PRO A 26 -26.88 -2.23 -29.26
C PRO A 26 -26.30 -3.47 -28.54
N PRO A 27 -25.34 -4.17 -29.17
CA PRO A 27 -24.71 -5.33 -28.56
C PRO A 27 -24.03 -4.95 -27.22
N PRO A 28 -24.05 -5.85 -26.23
CA PRO A 28 -23.39 -5.61 -24.96
C PRO A 28 -21.87 -5.48 -25.15
N PRO A 29 -21.20 -4.56 -24.43
CA PRO A 29 -19.75 -4.44 -24.49
C PRO A 29 -19.06 -5.71 -23.94
N PRO A 30 -17.83 -6.00 -24.38
CA PRO A 30 -17.07 -7.16 -23.89
C PRO A 30 -16.84 -7.09 -22.37
N PRO A 31 -16.76 -8.24 -21.68
CA PRO A 31 -16.57 -8.31 -20.23
C PRO A 31 -15.28 -7.63 -19.77
N LEU A 32 -15.40 -6.90 -18.67
CA LEU A 32 -14.45 -5.91 -18.16
C LEU A 32 -13.27 -6.48 -17.34
N ASP A 33 -13.12 -7.80 -17.26
CA ASP A 33 -12.24 -8.43 -16.27
C ASP A 33 -10.77 -8.55 -16.70
N SER A 34 -10.41 -8.08 -17.90
CA SER A 34 -9.00 -8.02 -18.29
C SER A 34 -8.36 -6.76 -17.72
N ASP A 35 -7.58 -6.94 -16.65
CA ASP A 35 -6.65 -5.95 -16.11
C ASP A 35 -5.90 -5.27 -17.28
N PRO A 36 -5.89 -3.93 -17.43
CA PRO A 36 -5.15 -3.27 -18.51
C PRO A 36 -3.69 -3.72 -18.60
N PHE A 37 -3.09 -4.17 -17.50
CA PHE A 37 -1.73 -4.73 -17.49
C PHE A 37 -1.64 -6.15 -18.06
N SER A 38 -2.71 -6.95 -18.01
CA SER A 38 -2.75 -8.28 -18.64
C SER A 38 -2.71 -8.19 -20.17
N GLN A 39 -3.29 -7.14 -20.76
CA GLN A 39 -3.16 -6.88 -22.20
C GLN A 39 -1.76 -6.39 -22.59
N LEU A 40 -1.06 -5.71 -21.68
CA LEU A 40 0.35 -5.36 -21.89
C LEU A 40 1.21 -6.63 -21.91
N ALA A 41 0.91 -7.61 -21.06
CA ALA A 41 1.57 -8.92 -21.07
C ALA A 41 1.26 -9.71 -22.35
N GLU A 42 0.01 -9.70 -22.81
CA GLU A 42 -0.41 -10.33 -24.07
C GLU A 42 0.26 -9.65 -25.29
N LEU A 43 0.38 -8.31 -25.29
CA LEU A 43 1.14 -7.56 -26.30
C LEU A 43 2.64 -7.89 -26.27
N VAL A 44 3.22 -8.08 -25.09
CA VAL A 44 4.61 -8.52 -24.94
C VAL A 44 4.78 -9.95 -25.48
N GLU A 45 3.81 -10.83 -25.28
CA GLU A 45 3.80 -12.19 -25.83
C GLU A 45 3.61 -12.19 -27.36
N GLU A 46 2.72 -11.33 -27.87
CA GLU A 46 2.51 -11.11 -29.31
C GLU A 46 3.74 -10.49 -29.99
N LEU A 47 4.54 -9.71 -29.24
CA LEU A 47 5.85 -9.19 -29.67
C LEU A 47 6.95 -10.27 -29.66
N GLN A 48 6.84 -11.32 -28.85
CA GLN A 48 7.86 -12.39 -28.79
C GLN A 48 7.86 -13.28 -30.04
N LEU A 49 6.69 -13.51 -30.65
CA LEU A 49 6.54 -14.34 -31.85
C LEU A 49 7.29 -13.80 -33.08
N PRO A 50 7.20 -12.50 -33.45
CA PRO A 50 8.00 -11.91 -34.53
C PRO A 50 9.50 -11.93 -34.26
N LEU A 51 9.90 -11.67 -33.01
CA LEU A 51 11.31 -11.62 -32.57
C LEU A 51 12.02 -12.96 -32.70
N ALA A 52 11.31 -14.07 -32.48
CA ALA A 52 11.85 -15.42 -32.67
C ALA A 52 12.18 -15.73 -34.14
N ASN A 53 11.36 -15.24 -35.08
CA ASN A 53 11.53 -15.48 -36.52
C ASN A 53 12.63 -14.61 -37.17
N LEU A 54 13.08 -13.54 -36.51
CA LEU A 54 14.10 -12.61 -37.01
C LEU A 54 15.55 -13.05 -36.70
N CYS A 55 15.75 -14.14 -35.93
CA CYS A 55 17.06 -14.57 -35.45
C CYS A 55 18.00 -15.22 -36.50
N GLU A 56 17.55 -15.43 -37.74
CA GLU A 56 18.37 -16.08 -38.80
C GLU A 56 19.10 -15.10 -39.76
N GLY A 57 18.90 -13.78 -39.62
CA GLY A 57 19.53 -12.75 -40.47
C GLY A 57 20.53 -11.83 -39.74
N SER A 58 21.40 -11.16 -40.50
CA SER A 58 22.43 -10.20 -40.04
C SER A 58 21.94 -9.25 -38.93
N TRP A 59 22.39 -9.51 -37.69
CA TRP A 59 21.92 -8.91 -36.44
C TRP A 59 21.95 -7.38 -36.35
N ALA A 60 22.84 -6.71 -37.09
CA ALA A 60 23.03 -5.26 -36.97
C ALA A 60 21.99 -4.45 -37.76
N ALA A 61 21.54 -4.95 -38.92
CA ALA A 61 20.50 -4.30 -39.71
C ALA A 61 19.10 -4.62 -39.16
N THR A 62 18.91 -5.82 -38.61
CA THR A 62 17.65 -6.25 -37.99
C THR A 62 17.42 -5.61 -36.63
N SER A 63 18.44 -5.29 -35.84
CA SER A 63 18.22 -4.68 -34.52
C SER A 63 17.62 -3.28 -34.57
N ALA A 64 18.01 -2.46 -35.56
CA ALA A 64 17.45 -1.11 -35.71
C ALA A 64 15.96 -1.16 -36.10
N GLN A 65 15.61 -2.00 -37.07
CA GLN A 65 14.22 -2.21 -37.49
C GLN A 65 13.36 -2.82 -36.38
N VAL A 66 13.92 -3.76 -35.60
CA VAL A 66 13.22 -4.35 -34.44
C VAL A 66 12.93 -3.29 -33.38
N ASN A 67 13.90 -2.43 -33.06
CA ASN A 67 13.69 -1.38 -32.06
C ASN A 67 12.62 -0.38 -32.50
N GLU A 68 12.60 0.04 -33.76
CA GLU A 68 11.58 0.96 -34.29
C GLU A 68 10.18 0.34 -34.22
N VAL A 69 10.03 -0.95 -34.58
CA VAL A 69 8.75 -1.67 -34.50
C VAL A 69 8.30 -1.88 -33.05
N VAL A 70 9.23 -2.20 -32.15
CA VAL A 70 8.94 -2.37 -30.72
C VAL A 70 8.52 -1.05 -30.09
N GLU A 71 9.24 0.03 -30.37
CA GLU A 71 8.92 1.38 -29.89
C GLU A 71 7.54 1.82 -30.37
N ALA A 72 7.24 1.69 -31.67
CA ALA A 72 5.93 2.03 -32.23
C ALA A 72 4.78 1.21 -31.61
N LYS A 73 4.99 -0.09 -31.35
CA LYS A 73 3.97 -0.93 -30.68
C LYS A 73 3.79 -0.56 -29.21
N ILE A 74 4.87 -0.22 -28.51
CA ILE A 74 4.82 0.25 -27.12
C ILE A 74 4.07 1.58 -27.03
N GLU A 75 4.35 2.53 -27.93
CA GLU A 75 3.64 3.81 -28.00
C GLU A 75 2.14 3.61 -28.28
N ALA A 76 1.78 2.76 -29.24
CA ALA A 76 0.39 2.45 -29.55
C ALA A 76 -0.33 1.77 -28.37
N ALA A 77 0.37 0.90 -27.62
CA ALA A 77 -0.16 0.27 -26.42
C ALA A 77 -0.40 1.31 -25.30
N PHE A 78 0.52 2.24 -25.09
CA PHE A 78 0.35 3.31 -24.11
C PHE A 78 -0.83 4.21 -24.46
N GLU A 79 -1.00 4.59 -25.72
CA GLU A 79 -2.12 5.45 -26.13
C GLU A 79 -3.47 4.72 -25.95
N LYS A 80 -3.51 3.41 -26.21
CA LYS A 80 -4.69 2.58 -25.93
C LYS A 80 -5.00 2.48 -24.44
N ILE A 81 -3.98 2.43 -23.58
CA ILE A 81 -4.13 2.47 -22.11
C ILE A 81 -4.61 3.85 -21.66
N ALA A 82 -4.03 4.93 -22.20
CA ALA A 82 -4.44 6.31 -21.95
C ALA A 82 -5.92 6.48 -22.22
N GLU A 83 -6.36 6.04 -23.40
CA GLU A 83 -7.73 6.17 -23.85
C GLU A 83 -8.69 5.35 -22.98
N ARG A 84 -8.27 4.15 -22.53
CA ARG A 84 -9.05 3.40 -21.54
C ARG A 84 -9.12 4.08 -20.19
N ILE A 85 -8.04 4.67 -19.69
CA ILE A 85 -8.05 5.42 -18.44
C ILE A 85 -8.96 6.64 -18.57
N ARG A 86 -8.90 7.38 -19.69
CA ARG A 86 -9.84 8.46 -20.01
C ARG A 86 -11.28 7.95 -20.02
N GLN A 87 -11.55 6.84 -20.71
CA GLN A 87 -12.89 6.24 -20.74
C GLN A 87 -13.35 5.74 -19.37
N GLN A 88 -12.45 5.24 -18.53
CA GLN A 88 -12.76 4.84 -17.15
C GLN A 88 -12.98 6.04 -16.23
N LEU A 89 -12.28 7.15 -16.44
CA LEU A 89 -12.49 8.42 -15.72
C LEU A 89 -13.78 9.11 -16.18
N GLN A 90 -14.11 9.00 -17.47
CA GLN A 90 -15.31 9.58 -18.07
C GLN A 90 -16.57 8.77 -17.79
N ARG A 91 -16.47 7.44 -17.71
CA ARG A 91 -17.55 6.62 -17.19
C ARG A 91 -17.75 7.07 -15.74
N PRO A 92 -18.86 7.74 -15.41
CA PRO A 92 -19.15 8.02 -14.03
C PRO A 92 -19.31 6.66 -13.39
N ARG A 93 -18.31 6.20 -12.64
CA ARG A 93 -18.51 5.10 -11.70
C ARG A 93 -19.56 5.65 -10.75
N GLU A 94 -20.82 5.28 -10.98
CA GLU A 94 -22.00 6.09 -10.65
C GLU A 94 -22.15 6.48 -9.17
N ASN A 95 -21.29 5.97 -8.28
CA ASN A 95 -21.38 6.19 -6.84
C ASN A 95 -20.09 6.59 -6.11
N GLU A 96 -18.90 6.68 -6.74
CA GLU A 96 -17.64 6.74 -5.96
C GLU A 96 -16.88 8.09 -5.98
N ILE A 97 -17.02 8.93 -7.02
CA ILE A 97 -16.21 10.17 -7.11
C ILE A 97 -17.13 11.38 -7.26
N PRO A 98 -17.09 12.36 -6.32
CA PRO A 98 -17.82 13.62 -6.48
C PRO A 98 -17.47 14.28 -7.81
N ARG A 99 -18.46 14.79 -8.54
CA ARG A 99 -18.28 15.38 -9.89
C ARG A 99 -17.16 16.44 -9.94
N LEU A 100 -16.98 17.22 -8.88
CA LEU A 100 -15.91 18.22 -8.76
C LEU A 100 -14.52 17.59 -8.76
N LEU A 101 -14.35 16.49 -8.03
CA LEU A 101 -13.08 15.78 -7.94
C LEU A 101 -12.77 15.02 -9.23
N GLY A 102 -13.79 14.47 -9.90
CA GLY A 102 -13.64 13.84 -11.22
C GLY A 102 -13.08 14.81 -12.26
N ARG A 103 -13.57 16.06 -12.29
CA ARG A 103 -13.02 17.11 -13.18
C ARG A 103 -11.57 17.44 -12.83
N GLY A 104 -11.25 17.56 -11.54
CA GLY A 104 -9.89 17.82 -11.08
C GLY A 104 -8.92 16.71 -11.47
N MET A 105 -9.31 15.44 -11.28
CA MET A 105 -8.51 14.28 -11.67
C MET A 105 -8.30 14.22 -13.18
N HIS A 106 -9.32 14.52 -13.99
CA HIS A 106 -9.18 14.58 -15.44
C HIS A 106 -8.20 15.68 -15.87
N ALA A 107 -8.27 16.86 -15.24
CA ALA A 107 -7.34 17.95 -15.54
C ALA A 107 -5.90 17.61 -15.12
N VAL A 108 -5.70 17.00 -13.94
CA VAL A 108 -4.40 16.53 -13.49
C VAL A 108 -3.87 15.43 -14.41
N PHE A 109 -4.72 14.49 -14.83
CA PHE A 109 -4.32 13.42 -15.73
C PHE A 109 -3.85 13.97 -17.08
N GLU A 110 -4.60 14.87 -17.71
CA GLU A 110 -4.17 15.48 -18.99
C GLU A 110 -2.85 16.26 -18.86
N ASN A 111 -2.61 16.91 -17.71
CA ASN A 111 -1.35 17.62 -17.47
C ASN A 111 -0.18 16.67 -17.18
N VAL A 112 -0.41 15.54 -16.51
CA VAL A 112 0.64 14.61 -16.06
C VAL A 112 0.91 13.51 -17.07
N TRP A 113 -0.04 13.17 -17.94
CA TRP A 113 0.08 12.06 -18.89
C TRP A 113 1.30 12.16 -19.82
N PRO A 114 1.68 13.33 -20.37
CA PRO A 114 2.88 13.45 -21.19
C PRO A 114 4.15 13.04 -20.44
N ASP A 115 4.33 13.55 -19.21
CA ASP A 115 5.48 13.22 -18.36
C ASP A 115 5.49 11.75 -17.96
N LEU A 116 4.31 11.20 -17.65
CA LEU A 116 4.15 9.80 -17.29
C LEU A 116 4.45 8.88 -18.48
N ARG A 117 4.03 9.27 -19.69
CA ARG A 117 4.26 8.55 -20.95
C ARG A 117 5.76 8.42 -21.20
N GLU A 118 6.51 9.51 -21.11
CA GLU A 118 7.98 9.47 -21.29
C GLU A 118 8.65 8.56 -20.25
N MET A 119 8.28 8.70 -18.98
CA MET A 119 8.85 7.90 -17.89
C MET A 119 8.51 6.40 -18.01
N LEU A 120 7.26 6.08 -18.37
CA LEU A 120 6.81 4.72 -18.57
C LEU A 120 7.43 4.10 -19.81
N LEU A 121 7.67 4.87 -20.87
CA LEU A 121 8.32 4.39 -22.08
C LEU A 121 9.80 4.08 -21.82
N GLU A 122 10.52 4.94 -21.10
CA GLU A 122 11.88 4.67 -20.64
C GLU A 122 11.93 3.42 -19.72
N TYR A 123 10.95 3.29 -18.82
CA TYR A 123 10.85 2.13 -17.94
C TYR A 123 10.48 0.84 -18.69
N ALA A 124 9.59 0.90 -19.68
CA ALA A 124 9.18 -0.22 -20.51
C ALA A 124 10.34 -0.69 -21.39
N MET A 125 11.05 0.23 -22.05
CA MET A 125 12.25 -0.07 -22.83
C MET A 125 13.32 -0.75 -21.98
N SER A 126 13.65 -0.18 -20.82
CA SER A 126 14.61 -0.80 -19.89
C SER A 126 14.09 -2.07 -19.21
N GLY A 127 12.76 -2.26 -19.21
CA GLY A 127 12.05 -3.40 -18.63
C GLY A 127 11.98 -4.59 -19.57
N VAL A 128 11.77 -4.37 -20.87
CA VAL A 128 11.76 -5.40 -21.92
C VAL A 128 13.13 -6.08 -21.98
N GLU A 129 14.23 -5.31 -21.93
CA GLU A 129 15.60 -5.86 -21.85
C GLU A 129 15.80 -6.78 -20.62
N ARG A 130 15.14 -6.45 -19.49
CA ARG A 130 15.25 -7.21 -18.23
C ARG A 130 14.20 -8.33 -18.10
N GLY A 131 13.07 -8.21 -18.78
CA GLY A 131 11.92 -9.10 -18.74
C GLY A 131 12.13 -10.34 -19.59
N LEU A 132 12.75 -10.19 -20.77
CA LEU A 132 13.13 -11.30 -21.66
C LEU A 132 14.02 -12.35 -20.97
N THR A 133 14.75 -11.98 -19.92
CA THR A 133 15.59 -12.93 -19.15
C THR A 133 14.88 -13.55 -17.93
N ARG A 134 13.71 -13.04 -17.51
CA ARG A 134 13.01 -13.48 -16.27
C ARG A 134 11.69 -14.21 -16.49
N VAL A 135 11.03 -14.02 -17.63
CA VAL A 135 9.72 -14.62 -17.92
C VAL A 135 9.75 -16.16 -17.94
N ARG A 136 10.93 -16.79 -18.00
CA ARG A 136 11.07 -18.26 -18.03
C ARG A 136 10.95 -19.00 -16.69
N LYS A 137 10.76 -18.33 -15.53
CA LYS A 137 10.86 -19.03 -14.22
C LYS A 137 9.69 -18.94 -13.23
N ASP A 138 8.71 -18.08 -13.44
CA ASP A 138 7.62 -17.93 -12.48
C ASP A 138 6.27 -18.32 -13.13
N LEU A 139 6.05 -19.63 -13.33
CA LEU A 139 4.69 -20.13 -13.55
C LEU A 139 3.87 -19.91 -12.27
N PRO A 140 2.61 -19.45 -12.36
CA PRO A 140 1.75 -19.29 -11.21
C PRO A 140 1.42 -20.68 -10.65
N LEU A 141 2.12 -21.08 -9.58
CA LEU A 141 1.72 -22.19 -8.73
C LEU A 141 0.31 -21.90 -8.22
N LYS A 142 -0.65 -22.71 -8.68
CA LYS A 142 -2.03 -22.71 -8.18
C LYS A 142 -1.96 -22.85 -6.65
N PRO A 143 -2.48 -21.89 -5.87
CA PRO A 143 -2.42 -21.98 -4.42
C PRO A 143 -3.13 -23.28 -4.00
N PRO A 144 -2.56 -24.06 -3.07
CA PRO A 144 -3.20 -25.28 -2.62
C PRO A 144 -4.59 -24.96 -2.05
N PRO A 145 -5.54 -25.91 -2.12
CA PRO A 145 -6.88 -25.72 -1.60
C PRO A 145 -6.79 -25.39 -0.10
N SER A 146 -7.02 -24.13 0.24
CA SER A 146 -7.01 -23.66 1.62
C SER A 146 -8.31 -24.08 2.30
N GLN A 147 -8.19 -24.59 3.53
CA GLN A 147 -9.34 -24.84 4.38
C GLN A 147 -10.12 -23.52 4.58
N PRO A 148 -11.47 -23.57 4.67
CA PRO A 148 -12.26 -22.37 4.84
C PRO A 148 -11.85 -21.64 6.13
N PRO A 149 -11.65 -20.31 6.11
CA PRO A 149 -11.21 -19.57 7.27
C PRO A 149 -12.25 -19.67 8.40
N SER A 150 -11.76 -19.74 9.63
CA SER A 150 -12.61 -19.71 10.84
C SER A 150 -13.49 -18.45 10.87
N ARG A 151 -14.60 -18.47 11.62
CA ARG A 151 -15.50 -17.30 11.76
C ARG A 151 -14.75 -16.06 12.26
N LEU A 152 -13.83 -16.22 13.21
CA LEU A 152 -12.99 -15.14 13.73
C LEU A 152 -12.04 -14.60 12.65
N ALA A 153 -11.44 -15.45 11.83
CA ALA A 153 -10.61 -15.03 10.71
C ALA A 153 -11.42 -14.21 9.68
N ARG A 154 -12.69 -14.57 9.42
CA ARG A 154 -13.56 -13.77 8.56
C ARG A 154 -13.87 -12.38 9.13
N VAL A 155 -14.17 -12.29 10.43
CA VAL A 155 -14.41 -10.99 11.09
C VAL A 155 -13.14 -10.14 11.09
N ARG A 156 -12.00 -10.74 11.45
CA ARG A 156 -10.67 -10.10 11.40
C ARG A 156 -10.38 -9.56 10.00
N ASN A 157 -10.49 -10.40 8.97
CA ASN A 157 -10.17 -10.00 7.61
C ASN A 157 -11.14 -8.93 7.10
N ARG A 158 -12.43 -8.98 7.48
CA ARG A 158 -13.38 -7.91 7.16
C ARG A 158 -13.00 -6.59 7.81
N LEU A 159 -12.68 -6.59 9.11
CA LEU A 159 -12.25 -5.37 9.82
C LEU A 159 -10.97 -4.79 9.22
N LEU A 160 -9.96 -5.64 8.99
CA LEU A 160 -8.69 -5.22 8.39
C LEU A 160 -8.87 -4.72 6.97
N TYR A 161 -9.74 -5.34 6.16
CA TYR A 161 -10.04 -4.88 4.81
C TYR A 161 -10.78 -3.55 4.79
N THR A 162 -11.66 -3.29 5.75
CA THR A 162 -12.31 -1.98 5.88
C THR A 162 -11.31 -0.87 6.25
N LEU A 163 -10.29 -1.17 7.06
CA LEU A 163 -9.28 -0.19 7.51
C LEU A 163 -8.10 -0.04 6.54
N TYR A 164 -7.64 -1.14 5.95
CA TYR A 164 -6.44 -1.26 5.12
C TYR A 164 -6.73 -2.04 3.83
N PRO A 165 -7.61 -1.54 2.94
CA PRO A 165 -7.86 -2.20 1.67
C PRO A 165 -6.59 -2.14 0.80
N TYR A 166 -6.26 -3.25 0.15
CA TYR A 166 -5.11 -3.33 -0.76
C TYR A 166 -5.48 -2.93 -2.20
N ASP A 167 -6.77 -2.96 -2.54
CA ASP A 167 -7.33 -2.79 -3.89
C ASP A 167 -8.16 -1.51 -4.04
N ARG A 168 -8.42 -0.77 -2.95
CA ARG A 168 -9.28 0.43 -2.97
C ARG A 168 -8.47 1.69 -2.80
N SER A 169 -8.86 2.72 -3.55
CA SER A 169 -8.38 4.07 -3.33
C SER A 169 -8.94 4.63 -2.01
N PHE A 170 -8.22 5.59 -1.43
CA PHE A 170 -8.67 6.30 -0.22
C PHE A 170 -10.07 6.90 -0.38
N LEU A 171 -10.39 7.42 -1.57
CA LEU A 171 -11.70 8.00 -1.86
C LEU A 171 -12.81 6.94 -1.86
N SER A 172 -12.59 5.80 -2.52
CA SER A 172 -13.54 4.67 -2.48
C SER A 172 -13.70 4.11 -1.07
N GLN A 173 -12.64 4.17 -0.24
CA GLN A 173 -12.72 3.85 1.17
C GLN A 173 -13.62 4.83 1.95
N CYS A 174 -13.46 6.15 1.71
CA CYS A 174 -14.31 7.19 2.29
C CYS A 174 -15.78 7.13 1.83
N CYS A 175 -16.13 6.45 0.74
CA CYS A 175 -17.53 6.25 0.36
C CYS A 175 -18.23 5.16 1.19
N GLN A 176 -17.50 4.34 1.94
CA GLN A 176 -18.07 3.25 2.71
C GLN A 176 -18.52 3.73 4.10
N TRP A 177 -19.79 3.52 4.43
CA TRP A 177 -20.33 3.89 5.75
C TRP A 177 -19.60 3.16 6.91
N GLN A 178 -19.14 1.92 6.68
CA GLN A 178 -18.39 1.14 7.67
C GLN A 178 -17.06 1.80 8.04
N TYR A 179 -16.40 2.41 7.05
CA TYR A 179 -15.18 3.18 7.28
C TYR A 179 -15.45 4.36 8.21
N TRP A 180 -16.51 5.13 7.96
CA TRP A 180 -16.88 6.25 8.83
C TRP A 180 -17.23 5.85 10.25
N LEU A 181 -17.88 4.70 10.44
CA LEU A 181 -18.15 4.18 11.78
C LEU A 181 -16.85 3.88 12.54
N LEU A 182 -15.90 3.19 11.89
CA LEU A 182 -14.59 2.88 12.49
C LEU A 182 -13.73 4.13 12.67
N PHE A 183 -13.79 5.07 11.73
CA PHE A 183 -13.10 6.35 11.81
C PHE A 183 -13.68 7.21 12.94
N GLY A 184 -14.99 7.19 13.13
CA GLY A 184 -15.68 7.84 14.25
C GLY A 184 -15.15 7.36 15.60
N ILE A 185 -15.03 6.04 15.79
CA ILE A 185 -14.45 5.44 17.00
C ILE A 185 -13.01 5.93 17.22
N GLN A 186 -12.21 6.02 16.16
CA GLN A 186 -10.83 6.53 16.25
C GLN A 186 -10.80 8.01 16.63
N CYS A 187 -11.70 8.83 16.09
CA CYS A 187 -11.83 10.25 16.41
C CYS A 187 -12.23 10.52 17.87
N VAL A 188 -12.78 9.53 18.59
CA VAL A 188 -13.04 9.66 20.03
C VAL A 188 -11.71 9.56 20.78
N ALA A 189 -11.07 10.71 20.98
CA ALA A 189 -9.87 10.85 21.82
C ALA A 189 -10.18 10.75 23.33
N TYR A 190 -11.46 10.67 23.70
CA TYR A 190 -11.90 10.60 25.09
C TYR A 190 -11.47 9.28 25.74
N PHE A 191 -10.95 9.34 26.96
CA PHE A 191 -10.43 8.18 27.71
C PHE A 191 -9.37 7.33 26.97
N GLY A 192 -8.72 7.85 25.94
CA GLY A 192 -7.78 7.08 25.14
C GLY A 192 -8.42 5.90 24.37
N ILE A 193 -9.72 5.99 24.06
CA ILE A 193 -10.43 4.98 23.24
C ILE A 193 -9.73 4.81 21.89
N SER A 194 -9.29 5.91 21.27
CA SER A 194 -8.50 5.89 20.05
C SER A 194 -7.23 5.05 20.18
N SER A 195 -6.44 5.25 21.25
CA SER A 195 -5.23 4.50 21.53
C SER A 195 -5.51 3.00 21.70
N LEU A 196 -6.56 2.65 22.47
CA LEU A 196 -6.98 1.25 22.64
C LEU A 196 -7.42 0.61 21.32
N PHE A 197 -8.13 1.36 20.48
CA PHE A 197 -8.54 0.90 19.16
C PHE A 197 -7.33 0.58 18.26
N PHE A 198 -6.34 1.49 18.19
CA PHE A 198 -5.11 1.23 17.42
C PHE A 198 -4.33 0.04 17.95
N LEU A 199 -4.22 -0.12 19.27
CA LEU A 199 -3.60 -1.30 19.89
C LEU A 199 -4.33 -2.59 19.52
N ALA A 200 -5.66 -2.59 19.61
CA ALA A 200 -6.49 -3.74 19.24
C ALA A 200 -6.30 -4.12 17.77
N VAL A 201 -6.34 -3.14 16.86
CA VAL A 201 -6.09 -3.35 15.43
C VAL A 201 -4.67 -3.86 15.17
N GLY A 202 -3.66 -3.29 15.84
CA GLY A 202 -2.27 -3.73 15.74
C GLY A 202 -2.06 -5.19 16.18
N CYS A 203 -2.83 -5.65 17.18
CA CYS A 203 -2.84 -7.05 17.60
C CYS A 203 -3.50 -8.00 16.59
N LEU A 204 -4.45 -7.50 15.78
CA LEU A 204 -5.15 -8.29 14.76
C LEU A 204 -4.34 -8.42 13.46
N ILE A 205 -3.43 -7.48 13.18
CA ILE A 205 -2.57 -7.50 12.00
C ILE A 205 -1.59 -8.67 12.06
N GLU A 206 -1.46 -9.37 10.93
CA GLU A 206 -0.50 -10.43 10.81
C GLU A 206 0.93 -9.88 10.71
N ARG A 207 1.78 -10.24 11.67
CA ARG A 207 3.17 -9.75 11.80
C ARG A 207 4.08 -10.09 10.62
N ARG A 208 3.65 -11.01 9.75
CA ARG A 208 4.37 -11.42 8.54
C ARG A 208 4.01 -10.58 7.31
N ASP A 209 2.88 -9.87 7.36
CA ASP A 209 2.42 -9.05 6.24
C ASP A 209 2.99 -7.63 6.35
N GLU A 210 4.06 -7.38 5.60
CA GLU A 210 4.74 -6.09 5.57
C GLU A 210 3.84 -4.94 5.10
N PHE A 211 2.91 -5.21 4.18
CA PHE A 211 2.05 -4.18 3.62
C PHE A 211 1.07 -3.68 4.69
N GLN A 212 0.36 -4.60 5.36
CA GLN A 212 -0.56 -4.24 6.43
C GLN A 212 0.14 -3.53 7.58
N LEU A 213 1.33 -4.00 7.97
CA LEU A 213 2.09 -3.42 9.06
C LEU A 213 2.60 -2.01 8.71
N ALA A 214 3.09 -1.81 7.49
CA ALA A 214 3.51 -0.49 7.00
C ALA A 214 2.32 0.48 6.92
N GLN A 215 1.20 0.03 6.37
CA GLN A 215 -0.01 0.84 6.27
C GLN A 215 -0.56 1.21 7.65
N HIS A 216 -0.51 0.29 8.62
CA HIS A 216 -0.90 0.55 10.00
C HIS A 216 -0.01 1.61 10.67
N VAL A 217 1.32 1.52 10.51
CA VAL A 217 2.26 2.54 11.03
C VAL A 217 1.96 3.91 10.40
N LEU A 218 1.80 3.97 9.08
CA LEU A 218 1.51 5.22 8.37
C LEU A 218 0.17 5.83 8.83
N TYR A 219 -0.86 5.00 8.92
CA TYR A 219 -2.20 5.42 9.32
C TYR A 219 -2.23 5.90 10.78
N MET A 220 -1.59 5.17 11.69
CA MET A 220 -1.49 5.56 13.10
C MET A 220 -0.76 6.91 13.25
N LYS A 221 0.35 7.14 12.54
CA LYS A 221 1.07 8.41 12.58
C LYS A 221 0.29 9.57 11.95
N GLY A 222 -0.35 9.33 10.81
CA GLY A 222 -1.25 10.31 10.19
C GLY A 222 -2.41 10.67 11.11
N PHE A 223 -2.95 9.68 11.81
CA PHE A 223 -3.99 9.92 12.80
C PHE A 223 -3.49 10.67 14.05
N MET A 224 -2.29 10.37 14.55
CA MET A 224 -1.66 11.12 15.64
C MET A 224 -1.43 12.59 15.26
N PHE A 225 -1.03 12.85 14.02
CA PHE A 225 -0.95 14.20 13.48
C PHE A 225 -2.31 14.89 13.50
N LEU A 226 -3.34 14.27 12.92
CA LEU A 226 -4.65 14.89 12.83
C LEU A 226 -5.28 15.12 14.21
N SER A 227 -5.33 14.08 15.04
CA SER A 227 -6.03 14.11 16.32
C SER A 227 -5.26 14.84 17.41
N THR A 228 -4.03 14.40 17.69
CA THR A 228 -3.26 14.90 18.83
C THR A 228 -2.50 16.17 18.49
N GLY A 229 -2.00 16.27 17.25
CA GLY A 229 -1.31 17.46 16.75
C GLY A 229 -2.27 18.57 16.39
N PHE A 230 -2.95 18.44 15.26
CA PHE A 230 -3.77 19.51 14.68
C PHE A 230 -5.01 19.82 15.52
N LEU A 231 -5.88 18.84 15.78
CA LEU A 231 -7.07 19.06 16.59
C LEU A 231 -6.71 19.43 18.03
N GLY A 232 -5.68 18.79 18.61
CA GLY A 232 -5.15 19.17 19.92
C GLY A 232 -4.72 20.63 19.98
N LEU A 233 -3.97 21.12 18.99
CA LEU A 233 -3.58 22.53 18.89
C LEU A 233 -4.79 23.46 18.80
N VAL A 234 -5.78 23.13 17.97
CA VAL A 234 -7.00 23.95 17.81
C VAL A 234 -7.81 23.99 19.11
N PHE A 235 -8.06 22.85 19.75
CA PHE A 235 -8.88 22.79 20.96
C PHE A 235 -8.17 23.37 22.19
N TYR A 236 -6.91 22.97 22.45
CA TYR A 236 -6.16 23.45 23.61
C TYR A 236 -5.69 24.90 23.42
N GLY A 237 -5.26 25.28 22.22
CA GLY A 237 -4.95 26.67 21.91
C GLY A 237 -6.19 27.55 21.97
N GLY A 238 -7.34 27.06 21.48
CA GLY A 238 -8.61 27.75 21.57
C GLY A 238 -9.08 27.96 23.02
N SER A 239 -8.93 26.97 23.90
CA SER A 239 -9.25 27.12 25.32
C SER A 239 -8.33 28.12 26.01
N ASP A 240 -7.03 28.10 25.70
CA ASP A 240 -6.08 29.03 26.30
C ASP A 240 -6.33 30.47 25.82
N MET A 241 -6.62 30.67 24.53
CA MET A 241 -7.01 31.98 24.00
C MET A 241 -8.34 32.46 24.58
N TYR A 242 -9.31 31.56 24.78
CA TYR A 242 -10.58 31.88 25.42
C TYR A 242 -10.37 32.34 26.87
N CYS A 243 -9.55 31.64 27.65
CA CYS A 243 -9.22 32.07 29.01
C CYS A 243 -8.42 33.37 29.03
N ALA A 244 -7.47 33.55 28.12
CA ALA A 244 -6.68 34.78 28.02
C ALA A 244 -7.53 36.01 27.66
N ALA A 245 -8.68 35.82 26.99
CA ALA A 245 -9.62 36.87 26.68
C ALA A 245 -10.51 37.28 27.89
N ALA A 246 -10.47 36.54 29.00
CA ALA A 246 -11.20 36.90 30.22
C ALA A 246 -10.65 38.20 30.81
N ALA A 247 -11.53 39.18 31.05
CA ALA A 247 -11.13 40.55 31.37
C ALA A 247 -10.62 40.76 32.80
N SER A 248 -10.86 39.84 33.74
CA SER A 248 -10.41 39.97 35.13
C SER A 248 -9.43 38.87 35.53
N PRO A 249 -8.43 39.16 36.38
CA PRO A 249 -7.45 38.17 36.83
C PRO A 249 -8.10 37.01 37.61
N GLU A 250 -9.18 37.28 38.33
CA GLU A 250 -9.94 36.25 39.06
C GLU A 250 -10.68 35.32 38.10
N THR A 251 -11.28 35.84 37.03
CA THR A 251 -11.94 35.01 36.00
C THR A 251 -10.93 34.24 35.15
N LEU A 252 -9.75 34.81 34.90
CA LEU A 252 -8.66 34.09 34.25
C LEU A 252 -8.20 32.89 35.07
N LEU A 253 -7.97 33.06 36.38
CA LEU A 253 -7.53 31.96 37.24
C LEU A 253 -8.60 30.86 37.35
N ALA A 254 -9.87 31.23 37.47
CA ALA A 254 -10.99 30.28 37.46
C ALA A 254 -11.10 29.55 36.10
N CYS A 255 -10.94 30.26 34.97
CA CYS A 255 -10.96 29.64 33.65
C CYS A 255 -9.80 28.67 33.45
N LEU A 256 -8.58 29.05 33.85
CA LEU A 256 -7.42 28.16 33.84
C LEU A 256 -7.61 26.96 34.76
N HIS A 257 -8.32 27.13 35.88
CA HIS A 257 -8.61 26.04 36.80
C HIS A 257 -9.54 24.99 36.16
N ASP A 258 -10.52 25.40 35.37
CA ASP A 258 -11.59 24.53 34.89
C ASP A 258 -11.40 24.04 33.46
N VAL A 259 -10.79 24.86 32.59
CA VAL A 259 -10.71 24.62 31.14
C VAL A 259 -9.28 24.27 30.70
N SER A 260 -8.27 24.47 31.54
CA SER A 260 -6.88 24.30 31.10
C SER A 260 -6.56 22.88 30.60
N PRO A 261 -5.71 22.78 29.56
CA PRO A 261 -5.19 21.50 29.10
C PRO A 261 -4.44 20.78 30.23
N GLY A 262 -4.82 19.53 30.49
CA GLY A 262 -4.17 18.65 31.46
C GLY A 262 -4.86 18.51 32.82
N ARG A 263 -5.94 19.27 33.08
CA ARG A 263 -6.65 19.21 34.39
C ARG A 263 -7.79 18.20 34.49
N ARG A 264 -8.12 17.49 33.41
CA ARG A 264 -9.17 16.47 33.44
C ARG A 264 -8.76 15.32 34.37
N ALA A 265 -9.68 14.80 35.17
CA ALA A 265 -9.41 13.65 36.04
C ALA A 265 -8.93 12.40 35.27
N SER A 266 -9.34 12.26 34.00
CA SER A 266 -8.91 11.20 33.10
C SER A 266 -7.52 11.41 32.48
N TYR A 267 -6.88 12.56 32.69
CA TYR A 267 -5.72 12.97 31.90
C TYR A 267 -4.51 12.04 32.11
N ALA A 268 -4.29 11.57 33.34
CA ALA A 268 -3.23 10.59 33.62
C ALA A 268 -3.43 9.29 32.82
N ALA A 269 -4.66 8.77 32.75
CA ALA A 269 -4.99 7.59 31.95
C ALA A 269 -4.80 7.86 30.45
N GLU A 270 -5.19 9.04 29.96
CA GLU A 270 -4.95 9.46 28.58
C GLU A 270 -3.46 9.52 28.23
N CYS A 271 -2.60 9.94 29.17
CA CYS A 271 -1.15 9.97 28.97
C CYS A 271 -0.55 8.55 28.92
N VAL A 272 -1.00 7.65 29.80
CA VAL A 272 -0.55 6.25 29.79
C VAL A 272 -0.96 5.56 28.49
N LEU A 273 -2.23 5.69 28.08
CA LEU A 273 -2.73 5.09 26.85
C LEU A 273 -2.06 5.67 25.61
N TYR A 274 -1.81 6.98 25.59
CA TYR A 274 -1.04 7.60 24.52
C TYR A 274 0.41 7.09 24.47
N SER A 275 1.06 6.92 25.63
CA SER A 275 2.41 6.36 25.70
C SER A 275 2.46 4.92 25.19
N LEU A 276 1.44 4.11 25.52
CA LEU A 276 1.28 2.76 24.99
C LEU A 276 1.07 2.77 23.47
N GLN A 277 0.30 3.73 22.95
CA GLN A 277 0.12 3.91 21.50
C GLN A 277 1.46 4.25 20.82
N VAL A 278 2.24 5.20 21.36
CA VAL A 278 3.59 5.51 20.86
C VAL A 278 4.45 4.25 20.88
N ALA A 279 4.49 3.52 22.00
CA ALA A 279 5.25 2.28 22.10
C ALA A 279 4.83 1.23 21.05
N ALA A 280 3.55 1.14 20.73
CA ALA A 280 3.05 0.25 19.69
C ALA A 280 3.48 0.65 18.26
N VAL A 281 3.56 1.95 17.96
CA VAL A 281 4.16 2.45 16.70
C VAL A 281 5.60 1.96 16.57
N TRP A 282 6.39 2.15 17.63
CA TRP A 282 7.80 1.75 17.67
C TRP A 282 7.97 0.24 17.55
N TRP A 283 7.12 -0.51 18.24
CA TRP A 283 7.07 -1.97 18.13
C TRP A 283 6.75 -2.43 16.70
N ALA A 284 5.79 -1.81 16.03
CA ALA A 284 5.45 -2.11 14.65
C ALA A 284 6.61 -1.77 13.67
N MET A 285 7.32 -0.66 13.88
CA MET A 285 8.51 -0.33 13.09
C MET A 285 9.65 -1.34 13.28
N LEU A 286 9.85 -1.82 14.51
CA LEU A 286 10.84 -2.85 14.78
C LEU A 286 10.47 -4.16 14.07
N GLN A 287 9.19 -4.54 14.09
CA GLN A 287 8.70 -5.70 13.37
C GLN A 287 8.89 -5.59 11.85
N LEU A 288 8.65 -4.41 11.26
CA LEU A 288 8.95 -4.17 9.83
C LEU A 288 10.43 -4.39 9.52
N ARG A 289 11.32 -3.92 10.39
CA ARG A 289 12.76 -4.14 10.21
C ARG A 289 13.13 -5.62 10.27
N LEU A 290 12.54 -6.37 11.20
CA LEU A 290 12.76 -7.81 11.33
C LEU A 290 12.18 -8.59 10.14
N ALA A 291 11.01 -8.20 9.63
CA ALA A 291 10.40 -8.79 8.44
C ALA A 291 11.30 -8.58 7.21
N ALA A 292 11.78 -7.35 7.00
CA ALA A 292 12.70 -7.02 5.92
C ALA A 292 14.04 -7.79 6.01
N GLN A 293 14.54 -8.03 7.23
CA GLN A 293 15.74 -8.86 7.44
C GLN A 293 15.50 -10.33 7.10
N ARG A 294 14.33 -10.88 7.45
CA ARG A 294 13.97 -12.28 7.11
C ARG A 294 13.88 -12.48 5.60
N GLN A 295 13.33 -11.52 4.86
CA GLN A 295 13.31 -11.58 3.40
C GLN A 295 14.70 -11.44 2.77
N ALA A 296 15.61 -10.74 3.44
CA ALA A 296 16.98 -10.57 2.97
C ALA A 296 17.86 -11.79 3.24
N ALA A 297 17.52 -12.64 4.21
CA ALA A 297 18.17 -13.92 4.42
C ALA A 297 17.82 -14.81 3.21
N PRO A 298 18.77 -15.06 2.30
CA PRO A 298 18.47 -15.85 1.14
C PRO A 298 18.15 -17.26 1.60
N ASP A 299 17.04 -17.81 1.11
CA ASP A 299 16.55 -19.17 1.34
C ASP A 299 17.44 -20.21 0.63
N TYR A 300 18.76 -20.00 0.68
CA TYR A 300 19.74 -21.06 0.53
C TYR A 300 19.78 -21.84 1.84
N ALA A 301 18.64 -22.42 2.25
CA ALA A 301 18.76 -23.76 2.79
C ALA A 301 19.36 -24.54 1.61
N PRO A 302 20.61 -25.03 1.71
CA PRO A 302 21.02 -26.03 0.75
C PRO A 302 19.97 -27.12 0.93
N LEU A 303 19.09 -27.26 -0.08
CA LEU A 303 18.51 -28.56 -0.35
C LEU A 303 19.73 -29.46 -0.29
N GLY A 304 19.78 -30.29 0.76
CA GLY A 304 20.72 -31.38 0.79
C GLY A 304 20.65 -31.94 -0.60
N ASP A 305 21.75 -31.83 -1.32
CA ASP A 305 22.06 -32.82 -2.31
C ASP A 305 22.25 -34.04 -1.42
N ASP A 306 21.13 -34.68 -1.09
CA ASP A 306 21.08 -35.95 -0.43
C ASP A 306 21.76 -36.82 -1.47
N GLY A 307 23.09 -36.88 -1.35
CA GLY A 307 23.87 -37.83 -2.09
C GLY A 307 23.19 -39.15 -1.81
N GLU A 308 22.47 -39.63 -2.81
CA GLU A 308 22.40 -41.03 -3.14
C GLU A 308 23.86 -41.48 -3.26
N GLU A 309 24.54 -41.65 -2.13
CA GLU A 309 25.56 -42.67 -1.99
C GLU A 309 24.80 -43.97 -2.15
N GLU A 310 24.64 -44.37 -3.41
CA GLU A 310 24.53 -45.76 -3.80
C GLU A 310 25.59 -46.52 -3.02
N GLY A 311 25.12 -47.28 -2.01
CA GLY A 311 25.91 -48.29 -1.35
C GLY A 311 26.20 -49.43 -2.32
N GLU A 312 27.12 -49.21 -3.26
CA GLU A 312 27.77 -50.26 -4.04
C GLU A 312 28.76 -51.00 -3.12
N LYS A 313 28.23 -51.92 -2.32
CA LYS A 313 29.03 -52.94 -1.63
C LYS A 313 29.25 -54.14 -2.54
N ALA A 314 30.45 -54.16 -3.14
CA ALA A 314 31.40 -55.28 -3.14
C ALA A 314 31.18 -56.50 -4.07
N GLY A 315 32.19 -56.71 -4.93
CA GLY A 315 32.69 -58.02 -5.39
C GLY A 315 32.37 -58.31 -6.85
N GLY A 316 33.26 -58.15 -7.85
CA GLY A 316 34.68 -58.46 -7.87
C GLY A 316 34.93 -59.76 -8.63
N ARG A 317 35.17 -59.69 -9.95
CA ARG A 317 36.09 -60.60 -10.66
C ARG A 317 36.37 -60.16 -12.11
N SER A 318 37.61 -59.74 -12.29
CA SER A 318 38.51 -59.99 -13.43
C SER A 318 37.94 -60.76 -14.63
N SER A 319 38.04 -60.17 -15.81
CA SER A 319 39.04 -60.56 -16.82
C SER A 319 38.89 -59.75 -18.12
N ALA A 320 39.98 -59.12 -18.55
CA ALA A 320 40.21 -58.64 -19.91
C ALA A 320 40.46 -59.83 -20.87
N PRO A 321 40.44 -59.66 -22.21
CA PRO A 321 41.61 -59.08 -22.88
C PRO A 321 41.33 -58.12 -24.06
N ARG A 322 42.40 -57.42 -24.43
CA ARG A 322 42.60 -56.39 -25.46
C ARG A 322 42.12 -56.76 -26.88
N SER A 323 41.72 -55.72 -27.61
CA SER A 323 41.91 -55.60 -29.07
C SER A 323 42.35 -54.16 -29.42
N PRO A 324 43.33 -53.95 -30.31
CA PRO A 324 43.74 -52.62 -30.77
C PRO A 324 43.08 -52.28 -32.11
N LEU A 325 42.51 -51.08 -32.25
CA LEU A 325 42.15 -50.51 -33.54
C LEU A 325 42.52 -49.02 -33.54
N PRO A 326 43.18 -48.52 -34.60
CA PRO A 326 43.45 -47.11 -34.77
C PRO A 326 42.31 -46.46 -35.54
N SER A 327 41.67 -45.45 -34.97
CA SER A 327 40.88 -44.51 -35.77
C SER A 327 41.05 -43.10 -35.22
N SER A 328 41.76 -42.31 -36.01
CA SER A 328 41.82 -40.87 -35.97
C SER A 328 40.41 -40.28 -36.05
N VAL A 329 39.92 -39.75 -34.93
CA VAL A 329 38.74 -38.87 -34.88
C VAL A 329 39.21 -37.54 -34.27
N PRO A 330 39.01 -36.40 -34.95
CA PRO A 330 39.41 -35.11 -34.42
C PRO A 330 38.56 -34.79 -33.18
N SER A 331 39.26 -34.52 -32.08
CA SER A 331 38.70 -34.13 -30.79
C SER A 331 37.70 -32.98 -30.95
N PRO A 332 36.47 -33.08 -30.43
CA PRO A 332 35.55 -31.96 -30.38
C PRO A 332 36.15 -30.87 -29.48
N VAL A 333 36.14 -29.65 -30.00
CA VAL A 333 36.56 -28.43 -29.30
C VAL A 333 35.86 -28.36 -27.94
N PRO A 334 36.59 -28.16 -26.82
CA PRO A 334 35.95 -28.07 -25.51
C PRO A 334 34.94 -26.91 -25.54
N PRO A 335 33.70 -27.09 -25.06
CA PRO A 335 32.74 -26.01 -25.00
C PRO A 335 33.36 -24.91 -24.16
N ARG A 336 33.56 -23.73 -24.77
CA ARG A 336 34.00 -22.52 -24.09
C ARG A 336 33.16 -22.40 -22.83
N ALA A 337 33.81 -22.56 -21.69
CA ALA A 337 33.22 -22.32 -20.39
C ALA A 337 32.63 -20.90 -20.46
N PHE A 338 31.30 -20.82 -20.62
CA PHE A 338 30.57 -19.59 -20.49
C PHE A 338 30.84 -19.15 -19.06
N GLY A 339 31.81 -18.25 -18.93
CA GLY A 339 32.16 -17.65 -17.66
C GLY A 339 30.85 -17.20 -17.05
N ARG A 340 30.49 -17.83 -15.92
CA ARG A 340 29.47 -17.35 -15.00
C ARG A 340 29.89 -15.92 -14.68
N ARG A 341 29.42 -14.96 -15.49
CA ARG A 341 29.39 -13.55 -15.10
C ARG A 341 28.53 -13.59 -13.86
N ARG A 342 29.21 -13.59 -12.70
CA ARG A 342 28.63 -13.21 -11.41
C ARG A 342 27.81 -11.99 -11.72
N GLY A 343 26.50 -12.19 -11.84
CA GLY A 343 25.57 -11.11 -12.01
C GLY A 343 25.88 -10.17 -10.87
N GLN A 344 26.39 -8.98 -11.21
CA GLN A 344 26.39 -7.86 -10.31
C GLN A 344 24.91 -7.61 -10.05
N SER A 345 24.39 -8.34 -9.07
CA SER A 345 23.12 -8.07 -8.43
C SER A 345 23.24 -6.61 -8.05
N ILE A 346 22.52 -5.78 -8.80
CA ILE A 346 22.40 -4.36 -8.53
C ILE A 346 21.83 -4.34 -7.11
N LYS A 347 22.72 -4.20 -6.12
CA LYS A 347 22.43 -3.92 -4.72
C LYS A 347 21.85 -2.51 -4.69
N GLY A 348 20.67 -2.35 -5.29
CA GLY A 348 19.89 -1.15 -5.13
C GLY A 348 19.64 -1.00 -3.65
N ARG A 349 20.09 0.12 -3.07
CA ARG A 349 19.96 0.51 -1.65
C ARG A 349 18.48 0.66 -1.25
N ARG A 350 17.65 -0.36 -1.41
CA ARG A 350 16.21 -0.32 -1.11
C ARG A 350 15.92 -0.32 0.40
N GLY A 351 16.92 -0.59 1.25
CA GLY A 351 16.75 -0.64 2.72
C GLY A 351 16.92 0.68 3.48
N GLY A 352 17.20 1.81 2.81
CA GLY A 352 17.58 3.05 3.51
C GLY A 352 16.43 3.87 4.11
N TRP A 353 15.21 3.73 3.58
CA TRP A 353 14.10 4.62 3.95
C TRP A 353 13.56 4.33 5.36
N LEU A 354 13.34 3.06 5.72
CA LEU A 354 12.88 2.68 7.05
C LEU A 354 13.86 3.13 8.14
N ALA A 355 15.16 3.03 7.89
CA ALA A 355 16.18 3.52 8.82
C ALA A 355 16.11 5.04 9.03
N ARG A 356 15.85 5.82 7.96
CA ARG A 356 15.65 7.28 8.05
C ARG A 356 14.37 7.63 8.81
N LEU A 357 13.30 6.87 8.59
CA LEU A 357 12.03 7.05 9.30
C LEU A 357 12.20 6.79 10.81
N ILE A 358 12.89 5.71 11.19
CA ILE A 358 13.18 5.40 12.59
C ILE A 358 14.07 6.49 13.20
N ALA A 359 15.13 6.92 12.50
CA ALA A 359 16.00 8.00 12.98
C ALA A 359 15.23 9.30 13.20
N TYR A 360 14.33 9.67 12.29
CA TYR A 360 13.44 10.82 12.44
C TYR A 360 12.58 10.70 13.71
N GLU A 361 11.96 9.53 13.95
CA GLU A 361 11.16 9.30 15.15
C GLU A 361 11.96 9.38 16.44
N VAL A 362 13.18 8.82 16.46
CA VAL A 362 14.11 8.93 17.59
C VAL A 362 14.41 10.39 17.89
N CYS A 363 14.68 11.21 16.86
CA CYS A 363 14.93 12.63 17.02
C CYS A 363 13.70 13.39 17.55
N CYS A 364 12.51 13.15 16.99
CA CYS A 364 11.27 13.80 17.43
C CYS A 364 10.92 13.44 18.87
N PHE A 365 11.00 12.15 19.22
CA PHE A 365 10.76 11.69 20.59
C PHE A 365 11.81 12.26 21.55
N GLY A 366 13.09 12.23 21.17
CA GLY A 366 14.18 12.81 21.96
C GLY A 366 14.02 14.30 22.22
N LEU A 367 13.58 15.07 21.21
CA LEU A 367 13.29 16.49 21.36
C LEU A 367 12.14 16.73 22.36
N CYS A 368 11.02 16.03 22.22
CA CYS A 368 9.88 16.14 23.14
C CYS A 368 10.26 15.71 24.58
N ALA A 369 11.05 14.64 24.72
CA ALA A 369 11.54 14.19 26.02
C ALA A 369 12.50 15.22 26.66
N ALA A 370 13.38 15.84 25.88
CA ALA A 370 14.29 16.89 26.36
C ALA A 370 13.52 18.14 26.80
N LEU A 371 12.52 18.58 26.05
CA LEU A 371 11.66 19.71 26.42
C LEU A 371 10.89 19.43 27.71
N PHE A 372 10.32 18.23 27.84
CA PHE A 372 9.63 17.80 29.06
C PHE A 372 10.59 17.75 30.26
N ALA A 373 11.78 17.17 30.10
CA ALA A 373 12.78 17.11 31.16
C ALA A 373 13.23 18.51 31.60
N ALA A 374 13.48 19.43 30.66
CA ALA A 374 13.84 20.81 30.96
C ALA A 374 12.74 21.53 31.77
N ALA A 375 11.48 21.36 31.38
CA ALA A 375 10.34 21.89 32.11
C ALA A 375 10.21 21.27 33.51
N ALA A 376 10.35 19.95 33.63
CA ALA A 376 10.31 19.24 34.92
C ALA A 376 11.43 19.71 35.86
N VAL A 377 12.65 19.90 35.35
CA VAL A 377 13.78 20.45 36.10
C VAL A 377 13.49 21.87 36.56
N HIS A 378 12.99 22.73 35.67
CA HIS A 378 12.59 24.09 36.00
C HIS A 378 11.50 24.12 37.09
N HIS A 379 10.50 23.22 37.02
CA HIS A 379 9.50 23.06 38.08
C HIS A 379 10.10 22.58 39.39
N GLY A 380 11.00 21.59 39.37
CA GLY A 380 11.70 21.10 40.56
C GLY A 380 12.45 22.21 41.29
N PHE A 381 13.14 23.09 40.55
CA PHE A 381 13.80 24.26 41.15
C PHE A 381 12.83 25.24 41.81
N ARG A 382 11.66 25.50 41.19
CA ARG A 382 10.63 26.37 41.79
C ARG A 382 10.04 25.76 43.06
N VAL A 383 9.76 24.46 43.06
CA VAL A 383 9.25 23.72 44.23
C VAL A 383 10.26 23.74 45.37
N ALA A 384 11.54 23.52 45.07
CA ALA A 384 12.63 23.56 46.05
C ALA A 384 12.79 24.96 46.67
N ALA A 385 12.64 26.02 45.88
CA ALA A 385 12.69 27.40 46.37
C ALA A 385 11.44 27.82 47.15
N GLY A 386 10.27 27.23 46.86
CA GLY A 386 8.96 27.64 47.37
C GLY A 386 8.47 26.95 48.64
N GLY A 387 9.26 26.07 49.25
CA GLY A 387 8.93 25.39 50.50
C GLY A 387 8.07 24.12 50.36
N GLY A 388 8.07 23.47 49.19
CA GLY A 388 7.37 22.20 48.96
C GLY A 388 6.34 22.23 47.82
N PRO A 389 5.86 21.06 47.36
CA PRO A 389 4.98 20.95 46.21
C PRO A 389 3.57 21.47 46.52
N ARG A 390 3.11 22.44 45.74
CA ARG A 390 1.73 22.92 45.76
C ARG A 390 0.90 22.17 44.71
N PRO A 391 -0.42 22.02 44.88
CA PRO A 391 -1.30 21.43 43.87
C PRO A 391 -1.19 22.11 42.50
N GLU A 392 -0.90 23.41 42.49
CA GLU A 392 -0.66 24.21 41.28
C GLU A 392 0.55 23.74 40.47
N ASP A 393 1.59 23.21 41.12
CA ASP A 393 2.82 22.79 40.43
C ASP A 393 2.56 21.59 39.51
N TRP A 394 1.67 20.70 39.90
CA TRP A 394 1.25 19.56 39.07
C TRP A 394 0.53 20.01 37.80
N THR A 395 -0.22 21.10 37.88
CA THR A 395 -0.97 21.61 36.72
C THR A 395 -0.04 22.04 35.61
N MET A 396 1.06 22.72 35.94
CA MET A 396 2.04 23.13 34.95
C MET A 396 2.75 21.92 34.29
N ILE A 397 3.02 20.86 35.06
CA ILE A 397 3.58 19.61 34.52
C ILE A 397 2.60 18.97 33.52
N TRP A 398 1.31 18.87 33.87
CA TRP A 398 0.30 18.30 32.99
C TRP A 398 0.04 19.15 31.74
N THR A 399 0.05 20.47 31.86
CA THR A 399 -0.05 21.39 30.73
C THR A 399 1.17 21.25 29.82
N THR A 400 2.38 21.20 30.38
CA THR A 400 3.62 20.95 29.61
C THR A 400 3.57 19.61 28.88
N LEU A 401 3.11 18.55 29.55
CA LEU A 401 2.96 17.23 28.93
C LEU A 401 1.94 17.26 27.79
N THR A 402 0.85 18.02 27.93
CA THR A 402 -0.14 18.22 26.87
C THR A 402 0.48 18.85 25.65
N TRP A 403 1.23 19.95 25.84
CA TRP A 403 1.91 20.63 24.75
C TRP A 403 3.01 19.80 24.11
N CYS A 404 3.78 19.02 24.89
CA CYS A 404 4.76 18.07 24.36
C CYS A 404 4.09 16.98 23.51
N LYS A 405 2.96 16.44 23.96
CA LYS A 405 2.13 15.47 23.24
C LYS A 405 1.58 16.07 21.94
N THR A 406 1.05 17.29 21.98
CA THR A 406 0.57 18.01 20.79
C THR A 406 1.71 18.28 19.81
N LEU A 407 2.88 18.72 20.29
CA LEU A 407 4.06 18.93 19.47
C LEU A 407 4.52 17.63 18.79
N TYR A 408 4.59 16.52 19.52
CA TYR A 408 4.93 15.21 18.94
C TYR A 408 3.92 14.80 17.87
N GLY A 409 2.63 15.02 18.11
CA GLY A 409 1.58 14.83 17.11
C GLY A 409 1.83 15.67 15.86
N LEU A 410 2.11 16.97 15.99
CA LEU A 410 2.41 17.85 14.86
C LEU A 410 3.65 17.39 14.07
N LEU A 411 4.68 16.92 14.77
CA LEU A 411 5.89 16.37 14.16
C LEU A 411 5.64 15.06 13.40
N ALA A 412 4.57 14.32 13.71
CA ALA A 412 4.22 13.08 13.01
C ALA A 412 3.79 13.30 11.54
N ALA A 413 3.37 14.52 11.14
CA ALA A 413 3.05 14.84 9.75
C ALA A 413 4.26 14.86 8.83
N ARG A 414 5.42 15.27 9.35
CA ARG A 414 6.66 15.38 8.59
C ARG A 414 7.34 14.02 8.50
N ASN A 415 6.57 12.99 8.13
CA ASN A 415 7.18 11.83 7.49
C ASN A 415 7.84 12.36 6.22
N PRO A 416 9.14 12.09 5.98
CA PRO A 416 9.72 12.33 4.68
C PRO A 416 8.84 11.55 3.72
N SER A 417 8.05 12.26 2.91
CA SER A 417 7.22 11.67 1.88
C SER A 417 8.10 10.63 1.20
N PRO A 418 7.62 9.38 1.06
CA PRO A 418 8.38 8.44 0.27
C PRO A 418 8.68 9.16 -1.04
N PRO A 419 9.94 9.22 -1.49
CA PRO A 419 10.23 9.81 -2.79
C PRO A 419 9.20 9.19 -3.72
N SER A 420 8.51 10.02 -4.52
CA SER A 420 7.41 9.64 -5.44
C SER A 420 7.73 8.45 -6.38
N ARG A 421 8.93 7.91 -6.27
CA ARG A 421 9.49 6.67 -6.82
C ARG A 421 9.40 5.47 -5.88
N LEU A 422 8.36 5.32 -5.05
CA LEU A 422 7.97 3.98 -4.59
C LEU A 422 7.16 3.37 -5.74
N PRO A 423 7.76 2.51 -6.59
CA PRO A 423 7.00 1.89 -7.67
C PRO A 423 5.82 1.15 -7.05
N ALA A 424 4.69 1.14 -7.75
CA ALA A 424 3.47 0.36 -7.46
C ALA A 424 3.69 -1.18 -7.34
N ALA A 425 4.93 -1.63 -7.21
CA ALA A 425 5.37 -3.02 -7.13
C ALA A 425 5.11 -3.70 -5.77
N PHE A 426 4.36 -3.08 -4.86
CA PHE A 426 3.70 -3.80 -3.76
C PHE A 426 2.36 -4.41 -4.18
N GLY A 427 1.82 -4.04 -5.35
CA GLY A 427 0.82 -4.84 -6.03
C GLY A 427 1.44 -6.15 -6.53
N THR A 428 0.83 -7.28 -6.15
CA THR A 428 0.97 -8.63 -6.74
C THR A 428 2.22 -9.48 -6.47
N ARG A 429 3.13 -9.12 -5.54
CA ARG A 429 4.23 -10.05 -5.14
C ARG A 429 3.90 -11.06 -4.03
N GLN A 430 2.73 -10.98 -3.40
CA GLN A 430 2.29 -11.95 -2.39
C GLN A 430 1.32 -12.96 -3.04
N HIS A 431 1.81 -14.13 -3.46
CA HIS A 431 1.17 -15.41 -3.08
C HIS A 431 1.86 -16.72 -3.51
N SER A 432 2.97 -16.75 -4.27
CA SER A 432 3.50 -18.04 -4.76
C SER A 432 4.58 -18.74 -3.92
N ARG A 433 5.00 -18.24 -2.75
CA ARG A 433 6.17 -18.78 -2.03
C ARG A 433 5.96 -19.23 -0.58
N GLY A 434 4.79 -19.77 -0.26
CA GLY A 434 4.42 -20.02 1.14
C GLY A 434 3.86 -21.37 1.51
N VAL A 435 4.18 -22.50 0.85
CA VAL A 435 3.72 -23.84 1.32
C VAL A 435 4.71 -24.99 1.03
N SER A 436 6.01 -24.80 1.29
CA SER A 436 6.98 -25.92 1.21
C SER A 436 7.64 -26.30 2.54
N SER A 437 7.17 -25.81 3.70
CA SER A 437 7.83 -26.11 4.99
C SER A 437 6.92 -26.70 6.08
N LEU A 438 5.80 -27.35 5.74
CA LEU A 438 4.90 -27.98 6.74
C LEU A 438 4.51 -29.42 6.38
N LEU A 439 5.47 -30.19 5.86
CA LEU A 439 5.39 -31.65 5.74
C LEU A 439 6.69 -32.22 6.31
N GLY A 440 6.71 -32.42 7.63
CA GLY A 440 7.87 -32.92 8.35
C GLY A 440 7.72 -32.84 9.86
N ALA A 441 6.55 -33.21 10.39
CA ALA A 441 6.30 -33.62 11.79
C ALA A 441 4.79 -33.70 12.02
N HIS A 442 4.15 -34.78 11.56
CA HIS A 442 3.17 -35.58 12.30
C HIS A 442 2.63 -36.70 11.41
#